data_AF-A0A1F9AJ65-F1
#
_entry.id   AF-A0A1F9AJ65-F1
#
_cell.length_a   1.000
_cell.length_b   1.000
_cell.length_c   1.000
_cell.angle_alpha   90.00
_cell.angle_beta   90.00
_cell.angle_gamma   90.00
#
_symmetry.space_group_name_H-M   'P 1'
#
loop_
_entity.id
_entity.type
_entity.pdbx_description
1 polymer ?
#
loop_
_entity_poly.entity_id
_entity_poly.type
_entity_poly.pdbx_seq_one_letter_code
_entity_poly.pdbx_strand_id
1 'polypeptide(L)' 'MPPELNEEQILAALDRLSPQGRRKALQRLLGNLEKWERLVEKNQAKLEAICRERGLDFGRMSEDEKAELIDQILHEP' A
#
# COMPACT_ATOMS: atom_id res chain seq x y z
N MET A 1 2.99 -26.38 2.01
CA MET A 1 3.00 -24.97 1.55
C MET A 1 4.41 -24.63 1.12
N PRO A 2 4.60 -23.80 0.08
CA PRO A 2 5.91 -23.19 -0.16
C PRO A 2 6.31 -22.34 1.06
N PRO A 3 7.61 -22.15 1.32
CA PRO A 3 8.06 -21.29 2.41
C PRO A 3 7.59 -19.85 2.19
N GLU A 4 7.17 -19.18 3.27
CA GLU A 4 6.91 -17.74 3.25
C GLU A 4 8.22 -17.02 2.94
N LEU A 5 8.19 -16.11 1.96
CA LEU A 5 9.32 -15.26 1.62
C LEU A 5 9.23 -13.98 2.44
N ASN A 6 10.33 -13.58 3.07
CA ASN A 6 10.40 -12.26 3.69
C ASN A 6 10.62 -11.15 2.63
N GLU A 7 10.45 -9.90 3.03
CA GLU A 7 10.56 -8.75 2.12
C GLU A 7 11.93 -8.68 1.42
N GLU A 8 13.02 -8.90 2.16
CA GLU A 8 14.37 -8.91 1.60
C GLU A 8 14.54 -9.97 0.50
N GLN A 9 13.97 -11.17 0.71
CA GLN A 9 13.98 -12.26 -0.27
C GLN A 9 13.13 -11.91 -1.50
N ILE A 10 12.00 -11.23 -1.32
CA ILE A 10 11.16 -10.76 -2.43
C ILE A 10 11.91 -9.72 -3.26
N LEU A 11 12.52 -8.72 -2.60
CA LEU A 11 13.31 -7.67 -3.26
C LEU A 11 14.50 -8.27 -4.03
N ALA A 12 15.26 -9.17 -3.40
CA ALA A 12 16.36 -9.87 -4.06
C ALA A 12 15.88 -10.73 -5.25
N ALA A 13 14.67 -11.28 -5.20
CA ALA A 13 14.09 -12.01 -6.32
C ALA A 13 13.72 -11.07 -7.49
N LEU A 14 13.26 -9.85 -7.21
CA LEU A 14 12.95 -8.86 -8.25
C LEU A 14 14.19 -8.49 -9.08
N ASP A 15 15.35 -8.36 -8.44
CA ASP A 15 16.62 -8.05 -9.12
C ASP A 15 17.06 -9.15 -10.09
N ARG A 16 16.66 -10.40 -9.81
CA ARG A 16 17.01 -11.57 -10.64
C ARG A 16 16.02 -11.81 -11.78
N LEU A 17 14.94 -11.02 -11.88
CA LEU A 17 13.99 -11.14 -12.98
C LEU A 17 14.60 -10.71 -14.31
N SER A 18 14.12 -11.36 -15.38
CA SER A 18 14.36 -10.90 -16.74
C SER A 18 13.77 -9.51 -16.98
N PRO A 19 14.21 -8.77 -18.01
CA PRO A 19 13.64 -7.45 -18.34
C PRO A 19 12.11 -7.46 -18.58
N GLN A 20 11.56 -8.58 -19.07
CA GLN A 20 10.11 -8.74 -19.22
C GLN A 20 9.43 -9.00 -17.87
N GLY A 21 10.06 -9.81 -17.01
CA GLY A 21 9.60 -10.08 -15.65
C GLY A 21 9.56 -8.81 -14.80
N ARG A 22 10.63 -8.00 -14.84
CA ARG A 22 10.68 -6.70 -14.14
C ARG A 22 9.59 -5.74 -14.61
N ARG A 23 9.35 -5.65 -15.93
CA ARG A 23 8.24 -4.83 -16.47
C ARG A 23 6.88 -5.26 -15.94
N LYS A 24 6.61 -6.57 -15.88
CA LYS A 24 5.37 -7.10 -15.30
C LYS A 24 5.26 -6.86 -13.80
N ALA A 25 6.37 -6.99 -13.06
CA ALA A 25 6.41 -6.69 -11.63
C ALA A 25 6.10 -5.20 -11.38
N LEU A 26 6.75 -4.30 -12.13
CA LEU A 26 6.48 -2.86 -12.08
C LEU A 26 5.02 -2.54 -12.42
N GLN A 27 4.44 -3.15 -13.47
CA GLN A 27 3.03 -2.94 -13.80
C GLN A 27 2.08 -3.35 -12.66
N ARG A 28 2.39 -4.42 -11.93
CA ARG A 28 1.59 -4.86 -10.78
C ARG A 28 1.75 -3.93 -9.58
N LEU A 29 3.00 -3.56 -9.27
CA LEU A 29 3.32 -2.66 -8.16
C LEU A 29 2.71 -1.27 -8.40
N LEU A 30 2.94 -0.68 -9.58
CA LEU A 30 2.39 0.62 -9.97
C LEU A 30 0.87 0.58 -10.13
N GLY A 31 0.32 -0.48 -10.73
CA GLY A 31 -1.14 -0.62 -10.86
C GLY A 31 -1.85 -0.75 -9.51
N ASN A 32 -1.18 -1.30 -8.49
CA ASN A 32 -1.68 -1.29 -7.13
C ASN A 32 -1.51 0.10 -6.49
N LEU A 33 -0.38 0.78 -6.70
CA LEU A 33 -0.13 2.14 -6.22
C LEU A 33 -1.19 3.13 -6.76
N GLU A 34 -1.45 3.15 -8.06
CA GLU A 34 -2.46 4.03 -8.67
C GLU A 34 -3.89 3.73 -8.20
N LYS A 35 -4.19 2.47 -7.86
CA LYS A 35 -5.49 2.13 -7.26
C LYS A 35 -5.58 2.62 -5.84
N TRP A 36 -4.46 2.55 -5.12
CA TRP A 36 -4.31 3.01 -3.75
C TRP A 36 -4.46 4.53 -3.68
N GLU A 37 -3.73 5.27 -4.49
CA GLU A 37 -3.86 6.73 -4.63
C GLU A 37 -5.30 7.13 -5.00
N ARG A 38 -5.92 6.47 -5.98
CA ARG A 38 -7.32 6.73 -6.33
C ARG A 38 -8.30 6.40 -5.21
N LEU A 39 -8.03 5.38 -4.40
CA LEU A 39 -8.84 5.05 -3.23
C LEU A 39 -8.68 6.11 -2.13
N VAL A 40 -7.46 6.59 -1.90
CA VAL A 40 -7.18 7.69 -0.97
C VAL A 40 -7.89 8.96 -1.44
N GLU A 41 -7.69 9.39 -2.68
CA GLU A 41 -8.32 10.59 -3.24
C GLU A 41 -9.85 10.50 -3.17
N LYS A 42 -10.42 9.38 -3.61
CA LYS A 42 -11.88 9.18 -3.61
C LYS A 42 -12.48 9.17 -2.20
N ASN A 43 -11.73 8.71 -1.20
CA ASN A 43 -12.20 8.59 0.17
C ASN A 43 -11.59 9.61 1.12
N GLN A 44 -10.89 10.64 0.62
CA GLN A 44 -10.09 11.53 1.45
C GLN A 44 -10.92 12.22 2.54
N ALA A 45 -12.08 12.77 2.20
CA ALA A 45 -12.97 13.38 3.18
C ALA A 45 -13.46 12.40 4.26
N LYS A 46 -13.65 11.12 3.89
CA LYS A 46 -14.04 10.06 4.83
C LYS A 46 -12.86 9.63 5.71
N LEU A 47 -11.66 9.51 5.14
CA LEU A 47 -10.43 9.21 5.87
C LEU A 47 -10.09 10.32 6.86
N GLU A 48 -10.23 11.59 6.47
CA GLU A 48 -10.05 12.74 7.36
C GLU A 48 -11.08 12.78 8.49
N ALA A 49 -12.32 12.35 8.24
CA ALA A 49 -13.35 12.24 9.28
C ALA A 49 -13.02 11.14 10.29
N ILE A 50 -12.65 9.95 9.81
CA ILE A 50 -12.22 8.83 10.65
C ILE A 50 -10.97 9.20 11.46
N CYS A 51 -10.01 9.87 10.85
CA CYS A 51 -8.81 10.35 11.55
C CYS A 51 -9.19 11.35 12.65
N ARG A 52 -10.06 12.32 12.37
CA ARG A 52 -10.55 13.27 13.38
C ARG A 52 -11.26 12.59 14.54
N GLU A 53 -12.10 11.59 14.27
CA GLU A 53 -12.76 10.79 15.31
C GLU A 53 -11.75 10.02 16.17
N ARG A 54 -10.63 9.59 15.58
CA ARG A 54 -9.52 8.89 16.25
C ARG A 54 -8.47 9.83 16.86
N GLY A 55 -8.64 11.16 16.76
CA GLY A 55 -7.65 12.14 17.22
C GLY A 55 -6.35 12.20 16.39
N LEU A 56 -6.39 11.68 15.16
CA LEU A 56 -5.29 11.64 14.21
C LEU A 56 -5.42 12.77 13.18
N ASP A 57 -4.28 13.23 12.64
CA ASP A 57 -4.23 14.20 11.54
C ASP A 57 -3.66 13.54 10.28
N PHE A 58 -4.57 13.16 9.38
CA PHE A 58 -4.23 12.48 8.11
C PHE A 58 -3.22 13.25 7.25
N GLY A 59 -3.26 14.60 7.31
CA GLY A 59 -2.36 15.46 6.53
C GLY A 59 -0.93 15.50 7.08
N ARG A 60 -0.71 15.03 8.32
CA ARG A 60 0.60 14.97 8.98
C ARG A 60 1.22 13.58 9.03
N MET A 61 0.48 12.56 8.62
CA MET A 61 0.96 11.18 8.57
C MET A 61 1.93 10.98 7.39
N SER A 62 2.95 10.16 7.61
CA SER A 62 3.80 9.61 6.56
C SER A 62 3.02 8.62 5.67
N GLU A 63 3.57 8.30 4.50
CA GLU A 63 2.94 7.34 3.58
C GLU A 63 2.79 5.94 4.21
N ASP A 64 3.76 5.51 5.02
CA ASP A 64 3.70 4.23 5.74
C ASP A 64 2.60 4.22 6.80
N GLU A 65 2.47 5.30 7.58
CA GLU A 65 1.38 5.43 8.57
C GLU A 65 0.00 5.48 7.91
N LYS A 66 -0.11 6.14 6.75
CA LYS A 66 -1.35 6.14 5.95
C LYS A 66 -1.67 4.74 5.40
N ALA A 67 -0.64 4.02 4.93
CA ALA A 67 -0.76 2.64 4.45
C ALA A 67 -1.36 1.73 5.52
N GLU A 68 -0.79 1.79 6.73
CA GLU A 68 -1.22 0.97 7.87
C GLU A 68 -2.63 1.35 8.38
N LEU A 69 -2.95 2.64 8.43
CA LEU A 69 -4.29 3.11 8.80
C LEU A 69 -5.37 2.59 7.85
N ILE A 70 -5.12 2.64 6.54
CA ILE A 70 -6.10 2.18 5.55
C ILE A 70 -6.22 0.67 5.57
N ASP A 71 -5.13 -0.06 5.80
CA ASP A 71 -5.19 -1.51 6.00
C ASP A 71 -6.07 -1.87 7.21
N GLN A 72 -5.89 -1.17 8.34
CA GLN A 72 -6.75 -1.32 9.53
C GLN A 72 -8.23 -1.03 9.22
N ILE A 73 -8.53 0.04 8.48
CA ILE A 73 -9.92 0.39 8.10
C ILE A 73 -10.51 -0.66 7.15
N LEU A 74 -9.72 -1.24 6.23
CA LEU A 74 -10.17 -2.27 5.31
C LEU A 74 -10.40 -3.62 5.99
N HIS A 75 -9.74 -3.86 7.12
CA HIS A 75 -9.80 -5.12 7.88
C HIS A 75 -10.65 -4.99 9.17
N GLU A 76 -11.22 -3.82 9.43
CA GLU A 76 -12.24 -3.60 10.47
C GLU A 76 -13.57 -4.26 10.04
N PRO A 77 -14.22 -5.06 10.93
CA PRO A 77 -15.44 -5.81 10.62
C PRO A 77 -16.69 -4.95 10.44
#